data_AF-A0A2I0L5N5-F1
#
_entry.id   AF-A0A2I0L5N5-F1
#
_cell.length_a   1.000
_cell.length_b   1.000
_cell.length_c   1.000
_cell.angle_alpha   90.00
_cell.angle_beta   90.00
_cell.angle_gamma   90.00
#
_symmetry.space_group_name_H-M   'P 1'
#
loop_
_entity.id
_entity.type
_entity.pdbx_description
1 polymer ?
#
loop_
_entity_poly.entity_id
_entity_poly.type
_entity_poly.pdbx_seq_one_letter_code
_entity_poly.pdbx_strand_id
1 'polypeptide(L)'
;MVANPLLQASRIHTLILDTTYCQAQYDFPKQEAVVQFVLEAIQAEAFNPKTLFLIGSYTIGSIHNSSRKERLFMEVARVLRKKVYVGAAKLRILQCFGYAKEDLQWLTVNEQESHIHVVPMWMLASFKRLKQIANQYLGRFSLIVAFSPTGWSFGKGKKKGTGRRFQQGTIIRYEVPYSEHCSFSELREFVKFISPVNIIPSVNNDGPDSADAMISLLLS
;
A
#
# COMPACT_ATOMS: atom_id res chain seq x y z
N MET A 1 -7.49 -0.01 18.60
CA MET A 1 -6.03 0.04 18.89
C MET A 1 -5.64 -1.03 19.90
N VAL A 2 -4.42 -1.59 19.82
CA VAL A 2 -3.86 -2.42 20.90
C VAL A 2 -3.57 -1.51 22.09
N ALA A 3 -4.11 -1.82 23.27
CA ALA A 3 -3.85 -1.06 24.48
C ALA A 3 -2.35 -1.08 24.80
N ASN A 4 -1.64 0.03 24.57
CA ASN A 4 -0.26 0.17 24.99
C ASN A 4 -0.27 0.69 26.43
N PRO A 5 0.15 -0.12 27.42
CA PRO A 5 0.06 0.26 28.83
C PRO A 5 0.84 1.55 29.16
N LEU A 6 1.94 1.82 28.44
CA LEU A 6 2.75 3.03 28.66
C LEU A 6 2.02 4.30 28.21
N LEU A 7 1.30 4.24 27.08
CA LEU A 7 0.51 5.36 26.57
C LEU A 7 -0.76 5.59 27.41
N GLN A 8 -1.31 4.55 28.03
CA GLN A 8 -2.44 4.68 28.96
C GLN A 8 -2.03 5.19 30.34
N ALA A 9 -0.83 4.84 30.80
CA ALA A 9 -0.32 5.24 32.11
C ALA A 9 0.25 6.67 32.13
N SER A 10 0.48 7.29 30.97
CA SER A 10 1.15 8.58 30.85
C SER A 10 0.23 9.64 30.28
N ARG A 11 0.10 10.78 30.95
CA ARG A 11 -0.61 11.95 30.41
C ARG A 11 0.26 12.60 29.33
N ILE A 12 -0.23 12.61 28.09
CA ILE A 12 0.46 13.28 26.98
C ILE A 12 0.00 14.75 26.92
N HIS A 13 0.94 15.67 27.14
CA HIS A 13 0.64 17.10 27.06
C HIS A 13 0.48 17.57 25.61
N THR A 14 1.49 17.34 24.76
CA THR A 14 1.47 17.78 23.36
C THR A 14 1.61 16.59 22.43
N LEU A 15 0.72 16.50 21.45
CA LEU A 15 0.77 15.52 20.37
C LEU A 15 1.12 16.21 19.06
N ILE A 16 2.32 15.94 18.53
CA ILE A 16 2.68 16.31 17.15
C ILE A 16 2.16 15.18 16.24
N LEU A 17 1.22 15.50 15.34
CA LEU A 17 0.44 14.51 14.61
C LEU A 17 0.63 14.62 13.10
N ASP A 18 0.88 13.48 12.43
CA ASP A 18 0.82 13.38 10.97
C ASP A 18 -0.62 13.56 10.49
N THR A 19 -0.89 14.72 9.92
CA THR A 19 -2.21 15.16 9.45
C THR A 19 -2.39 15.01 7.93
N THR A 20 -1.59 14.15 7.28
CA THR A 20 -1.63 13.92 5.82
C THR A 20 -3.05 13.74 5.27
N TYR A 21 -3.91 13.00 5.98
CA TYR A 21 -5.30 12.72 5.58
C TYR A 21 -6.35 13.24 6.58
N CYS A 22 -6.11 14.42 7.17
CA CYS A 22 -7.00 15.03 8.17
C CYS A 22 -8.30 15.65 7.58
N GLN A 23 -9.07 14.89 6.80
CA GLN A 23 -10.41 15.29 6.32
C GLN A 23 -11.31 14.06 6.12
N ALA A 24 -12.63 14.21 6.38
CA ALA A 24 -13.60 13.12 6.35
C ALA A 24 -13.70 12.33 5.04
N GLN A 25 -13.30 12.93 3.92
CA GLN A 25 -13.26 12.26 2.61
C GLN A 25 -12.14 11.21 2.47
N TYR A 26 -11.15 11.23 3.36
CA TYR A 26 -10.02 10.30 3.36
C TYR A 26 -10.26 9.15 4.33
N ASP A 27 -11.22 8.30 3.98
CA ASP A 27 -11.55 7.10 4.75
C ASP A 27 -11.48 5.87 3.82
N PHE A 28 -10.34 5.18 3.90
CA PHE A 28 -9.98 4.04 3.06
C PHE A 28 -9.97 2.74 3.88
N PRO A 29 -10.07 1.56 3.22
CA PRO A 29 -10.07 0.28 3.92
C PRO A 29 -8.74 0.00 4.64
N LYS A 30 -8.81 -0.86 5.66
CA LYS A 30 -7.62 -1.38 6.37
C LYS A 30 -6.69 -2.13 5.42
N GLN A 31 -5.39 -2.13 5.72
CA GLN A 31 -4.37 -2.83 4.93
C GLN A 31 -4.74 -4.31 4.71
N GLU A 32 -5.24 -5.00 5.74
CA GLU A 32 -5.61 -6.42 5.67
C GLU A 32 -6.71 -6.69 4.63
N ALA A 33 -7.72 -5.81 4.55
CA ALA A 33 -8.79 -5.93 3.56
C ALA A 33 -8.27 -5.73 2.13
N VAL A 34 -7.28 -4.86 1.94
CA VAL A 34 -6.65 -4.63 0.64
C VAL A 34 -5.74 -5.79 0.25
N VAL A 35 -4.96 -6.35 1.18
CA VAL A 35 -4.16 -7.56 0.97
C VAL A 35 -5.08 -8.71 0.54
N GLN A 36 -6.18 -8.91 1.27
CA GLN A 36 -7.16 -9.95 0.96
C GLN A 36 -7.76 -9.79 -0.44
N PHE A 37 -8.13 -8.56 -0.83
CA PHE A 37 -8.60 -8.28 -2.17
C PHE A 37 -7.56 -8.63 -3.26
N VAL A 38 -6.28 -8.31 -3.04
CA VAL A 38 -5.20 -8.65 -3.97
C VAL A 38 -5.02 -10.16 -4.08
N LEU A 39 -5.06 -10.88 -2.96
CA LEU A 39 -4.98 -12.35 -2.93
C LEU A 39 -6.12 -12.99 -3.72
N GLU A 40 -7.35 -12.54 -3.51
CA GLU A 40 -8.54 -13.03 -4.22
C GLU A 40 -8.45 -12.75 -5.72
N ALA A 41 -8.00 -11.56 -6.12
CA ALA A 41 -7.80 -11.22 -7.52
C ALA A 41 -6.69 -12.06 -8.19
N ILE A 42 -5.61 -12.38 -7.46
CA ILE A 42 -4.57 -13.30 -7.95
C ILE A 42 -5.14 -14.70 -8.13
N GLN A 43 -5.86 -15.21 -7.13
CA GLN A 43 -6.44 -16.56 -7.17
C GLN A 43 -7.49 -16.71 -8.28
N ALA A 44 -8.31 -15.68 -8.51
CA ALA A 44 -9.32 -15.66 -9.55
C ALA A 44 -8.74 -15.80 -10.97
N GLU A 45 -7.51 -15.35 -11.20
CA GLU A 45 -6.83 -15.41 -12.51
C GLU A 45 -5.74 -16.50 -12.56
N ALA A 46 -5.55 -17.25 -11.47
CA ALA A 46 -4.50 -18.27 -11.33
C ALA A 46 -4.79 -19.56 -12.12
N PHE A 47 -6.03 -19.75 -12.60
CA PHE A 47 -6.39 -20.87 -13.47
C PHE A 47 -5.67 -20.80 -14.84
N ASN A 48 -5.29 -19.60 -15.27
CA ASN A 48 -4.50 -19.41 -16.49
C ASN A 48 -3.00 -19.45 -16.13
N PRO A 49 -2.26 -20.50 -16.53
CA PRO A 49 -0.83 -20.62 -16.21
C PRO A 49 0.01 -19.56 -16.94
N LYS A 50 -0.53 -18.88 -17.95
CA LYS A 50 0.12 -17.80 -18.70
C LYS A 50 -0.25 -16.41 -18.18
N THR A 51 -0.70 -16.30 -16.93
CA THR A 51 -0.92 -15.01 -16.27
C THR A 51 0.35 -14.54 -15.55
N LEU A 52 0.75 -13.28 -15.81
CA LEU A 52 1.76 -12.56 -15.04
C LEU A 52 1.07 -11.54 -14.13
N PHE A 53 1.36 -11.62 -12.83
CA PHE A 53 0.93 -10.66 -11.84
C PHE A 53 2.04 -9.65 -11.58
N LEU A 54 1.73 -8.35 -11.69
CA LEU A 54 2.65 -7.27 -11.39
C LEU A 54 2.18 -6.54 -10.13
N ILE A 55 3.03 -6.39 -9.13
CA ILE A 55 2.74 -5.59 -7.94
C ILE A 55 3.64 -4.36 -7.94
N GLY A 56 3.00 -3.19 -8.02
CA GLY A 56 3.70 -1.92 -7.98
C GLY A 56 4.28 -1.64 -6.62
N SER A 57 5.55 -1.26 -6.58
CA SER A 57 6.20 -0.81 -5.36
C SER A 57 7.17 0.32 -5.71
N TYR A 58 7.43 1.21 -4.75
CA TYR A 58 8.46 2.23 -4.94
C TYR A 58 9.83 1.57 -4.73
N THR A 59 10.81 2.01 -5.50
CA THR A 59 12.22 1.68 -5.26
C THR A 59 12.85 2.96 -4.75
N ILE A 60 13.57 2.86 -3.63
CA ILE A 60 14.11 3.97 -2.85
C ILE A 60 14.85 4.99 -3.72
N GLY A 61 14.37 6.23 -3.67
CA GLY A 61 15.10 7.47 -3.96
C GLY A 61 14.76 8.60 -2.97
N SER A 62 13.94 8.33 -1.96
CA SER A 62 13.68 9.19 -0.81
C SER A 62 13.59 8.28 0.42
N ILE A 63 14.56 8.44 1.32
CA ILE A 63 14.82 7.62 2.50
C ILE A 63 13.66 7.60 3.52
N HIS A 64 12.56 8.31 3.28
CA HIS A 64 11.46 8.43 4.25
C HIS A 64 10.16 7.70 3.87
N ASN A 65 9.99 7.14 2.66
CA ASN A 65 8.67 6.65 2.21
C ASN A 65 8.63 5.28 1.51
N SER A 66 9.75 4.56 1.40
CA SER A 66 9.70 3.23 0.74
C SER A 66 9.28 2.10 1.67
N SER A 67 9.70 2.10 2.94
CA SER A 67 9.81 0.89 3.77
C SER A 67 8.52 0.23 4.28
N ARG A 68 7.33 0.54 3.74
CA ARG A 68 6.08 -0.02 4.27
C ARG A 68 5.15 -0.69 3.25
N LYS A 69 5.20 -0.29 1.97
CA LYS A 69 4.38 -0.95 0.92
C LYS A 69 4.88 -2.35 0.59
N GLU A 70 6.07 -2.73 1.05
CA GLU A 70 6.62 -4.06 0.90
C GLU A 70 5.78 -5.12 1.61
N ARG A 71 5.09 -4.74 2.68
CA ARG A 71 4.19 -5.62 3.41
C ARG A 71 3.13 -6.25 2.50
N LEU A 72 2.62 -5.52 1.50
CA LEU A 72 1.62 -6.07 0.58
C LEU A 72 2.13 -7.30 -0.18
N PHE A 73 3.28 -7.21 -0.85
CA PHE A 73 3.79 -8.35 -1.64
C PHE A 73 4.43 -9.41 -0.75
N MET A 74 4.94 -9.06 0.43
CA MET A 74 5.44 -10.02 1.42
C MET A 74 4.30 -10.90 1.93
N GLU A 75 3.15 -10.31 2.28
CA GLU A 75 1.96 -11.06 2.68
C GLU A 75 1.42 -11.93 1.54
N VAL A 76 1.40 -11.41 0.31
CA VAL A 76 1.05 -12.21 -0.87
C VAL A 76 1.97 -13.43 -1.02
N ALA A 77 3.28 -13.25 -0.90
CA ALA A 77 4.25 -14.33 -0.97
C ALA A 77 4.03 -15.38 0.14
N ARG A 78 3.86 -14.92 1.38
CA ARG A 78 3.66 -15.74 2.58
C ARG A 78 2.38 -16.57 2.51
N VAL A 79 1.25 -15.95 2.13
CA VAL A 79 -0.06 -16.61 2.09
C VAL A 79 -0.16 -17.58 0.91
N LEU A 80 0.30 -17.19 -0.27
CA LEU A 80 0.22 -18.06 -1.46
C LEU A 80 1.31 -19.14 -1.46
N ARG A 81 2.36 -19.00 -0.65
CA ARG A 81 3.56 -19.87 -0.66
C ARG A 81 4.13 -20.02 -2.07
N LYS A 82 4.21 -18.90 -2.78
CA LYS A 82 4.74 -18.80 -4.15
C LYS A 82 5.92 -17.84 -4.17
N LYS A 83 6.90 -18.15 -5.03
CA LYS A 83 8.01 -17.25 -5.28
C LYS A 83 7.51 -15.92 -5.84
N VAL A 84 8.01 -14.82 -5.32
CA VAL A 84 7.79 -13.45 -5.82
C VAL A 84 9.13 -12.90 -6.32
N TYR A 85 9.17 -12.53 -7.59
CA TYR A 85 10.35 -11.90 -8.17
C TYR A 85 10.50 -10.47 -7.67
N VAL A 86 11.69 -10.15 -7.16
CA VAL A 86 12.11 -8.81 -6.78
C VAL A 86 13.49 -8.53 -7.39
N GLY A 87 13.73 -7.31 -7.84
CA GLY A 87 15.05 -6.92 -8.32
C GLY A 87 16.12 -7.02 -7.22
N ALA A 88 17.36 -7.35 -7.59
CA ALA A 88 18.45 -7.59 -6.63
C ALA A 88 18.69 -6.43 -5.65
N ALA A 89 18.57 -5.18 -6.11
CA ALA A 89 18.68 -4.01 -5.25
C ALA A 89 17.58 -3.97 -4.17
N LYS A 90 16.34 -4.31 -4.54
CA LYS A 90 15.22 -4.38 -3.60
C LYS A 90 15.38 -5.52 -2.60
N LEU A 91 15.87 -6.69 -3.05
CA LEU A 91 16.13 -7.80 -2.14
C LEU A 91 17.16 -7.43 -1.05
N ARG A 92 18.25 -6.74 -1.40
CA ARG A 92 19.24 -6.28 -0.42
C ARG A 92 18.63 -5.39 0.66
N ILE A 93 17.73 -4.49 0.26
CA ILE A 93 17.03 -3.61 1.21
C ILE A 93 16.09 -4.41 2.11
N LEU A 94 15.31 -5.34 1.54
CA LEU A 94 14.39 -6.19 2.29
C LEU A 94 15.12 -7.05 3.35
N GLN A 95 16.33 -7.51 3.04
CA GLN A 95 17.17 -8.24 4.00
C GLN A 95 17.58 -7.40 5.22
N CYS A 96 17.57 -6.07 5.10
CA CYS A 96 17.84 -5.15 6.21
C CYS A 96 16.61 -4.88 7.11
N PHE A 97 15.40 -5.30 6.71
CA PHE A 97 14.15 -5.01 7.45
C PHE A 97 13.83 -6.01 8.56
N GLY A 98 14.71 -6.96 8.84
CA GLY A 98 14.53 -7.93 9.92
C GLY A 98 13.42 -8.95 9.68
N TYR A 99 13.00 -9.16 8.41
CA TYR A 99 12.09 -10.24 8.06
C TYR A 99 12.71 -11.60 8.40
N ALA A 100 11.85 -12.54 8.83
CA ALA A 100 12.24 -13.89 9.13
C ALA A 100 12.78 -14.60 7.87
N LYS A 101 13.74 -15.52 8.03
CA LYS A 101 14.32 -16.24 6.89
C LYS A 101 13.26 -17.05 6.14
N GLU A 102 12.26 -17.53 6.86
CA GLU A 102 11.11 -18.28 6.39
C GLU A 102 10.18 -17.44 5.49
N ASP A 103 10.17 -16.11 5.67
CA ASP A 103 9.42 -15.20 4.78
C ASP A 103 10.26 -14.82 3.56
N LEU A 104 11.56 -14.54 3.77
CA LEU A 104 12.49 -14.18 2.71
C LEU A 104 12.70 -15.31 1.70
N GLN A 105 12.51 -16.58 2.10
CA GLN A 105 12.60 -17.72 1.19
C GLN A 105 11.60 -17.64 0.03
N TRP A 106 10.51 -16.88 0.16
CA TRP A 106 9.52 -16.71 -0.91
C TRP A 106 9.93 -15.64 -1.92
N LEU A 107 11.03 -14.93 -1.71
CA LEU A 107 11.56 -13.99 -2.68
C LEU A 107 12.57 -14.68 -3.62
N THR A 108 12.66 -14.18 -4.84
CA THR A 108 13.67 -14.63 -5.81
C THR A 108 14.15 -13.44 -6.66
N VAL A 109 15.41 -13.48 -7.07
CA VAL A 109 15.98 -12.57 -8.09
C VAL A 109 15.96 -13.20 -9.48
N ASN A 110 15.46 -14.43 -9.61
CA ASN A 110 15.27 -15.10 -10.88
C ASN A 110 13.81 -14.93 -11.34
N GLU A 111 13.59 -14.09 -12.35
CA GLU A 111 12.27 -13.84 -12.94
C GLU A 111 11.61 -15.12 -13.52
N GLN A 112 12.38 -16.16 -13.84
CA GLN A 112 11.87 -17.39 -14.43
C GLN A 112 11.17 -18.27 -13.40
N GLU A 113 11.49 -18.11 -12.12
CA GLU A 113 10.92 -18.89 -11.01
C GLU A 113 9.57 -18.35 -10.50
N SER A 114 9.11 -17.21 -11.01
CA SER A 114 7.93 -16.52 -10.49
C SER A 114 7.00 -15.99 -11.57
N HIS A 115 5.70 -16.05 -11.30
CA HIS A 115 4.63 -15.38 -12.05
C HIS A 115 4.11 -14.14 -11.32
N ILE A 116 4.74 -13.75 -10.20
CA ILE A 116 4.38 -12.57 -9.41
C ILE A 116 5.62 -11.68 -9.30
N HIS A 117 5.61 -10.55 -9.99
CA HIS A 117 6.78 -9.69 -10.10
C HIS A 117 6.53 -8.35 -9.42
N VAL A 118 7.45 -7.93 -8.55
CA VAL A 118 7.44 -6.60 -7.98
C VAL A 118 8.18 -5.65 -8.92
N VAL A 119 7.48 -4.63 -9.38
CA VAL A 119 8.02 -3.66 -10.35
C VAL A 119 7.90 -2.23 -9.84
N PRO A 120 8.77 -1.31 -10.30
CA PRO A 120 8.62 0.11 -10.02
C PRO A 120 7.22 0.64 -10.36
N MET A 121 6.63 1.42 -9.44
CA MET A 121 5.26 1.93 -9.59
C MET A 121 4.99 2.65 -10.91
N TRP A 122 5.98 3.42 -11.42
CA TRP A 122 5.85 4.15 -12.67
C TRP A 122 5.61 3.25 -13.90
N MET A 123 6.04 1.99 -13.85
CA MET A 123 5.80 1.01 -14.91
C MET A 123 4.32 0.64 -15.02
N LEU A 124 3.56 0.77 -13.93
CA LEU A 124 2.13 0.46 -13.87
C LEU A 124 1.23 1.69 -14.07
N ALA A 125 1.82 2.86 -14.34
CA ALA A 125 1.10 4.13 -14.38
C ALA A 125 0.13 4.25 -15.57
N SER A 126 0.29 3.47 -16.65
CA SER A 126 -0.61 3.51 -17.80
C SER A 126 -0.63 2.21 -18.60
N PHE A 127 -1.71 1.99 -19.35
CA PHE A 127 -1.81 0.85 -20.27
C PHE A 127 -0.72 0.84 -21.34
N LYS A 128 -0.22 2.01 -21.78
CA LYS A 128 0.90 2.08 -22.73
C LYS A 128 2.15 1.41 -22.17
N ARG A 129 2.48 1.67 -20.90
CA ARG A 129 3.64 1.07 -20.24
C ARG A 129 3.42 -0.41 -19.94
N LEU A 130 2.22 -0.78 -19.49
CA LEU A 130 1.85 -2.19 -19.30
C LEU A 130 1.97 -3.01 -20.60
N LYS A 131 1.58 -2.44 -21.75
CA LYS A 131 1.78 -3.07 -23.06
C LYS A 131 3.27 -3.27 -23.39
N GLN A 132 4.13 -2.31 -23.05
CA GLN A 132 5.58 -2.47 -23.24
C GLN A 132 6.13 -3.64 -22.41
N ILE A 133 5.67 -3.79 -21.16
CA ILE A 133 6.05 -4.92 -20.30
C ILE A 133 5.50 -6.23 -20.89
N ALA A 134 4.23 -6.25 -21.29
CA ALA A 134 3.61 -7.43 -21.90
C ALA A 134 4.40 -7.94 -23.12
N ASN A 135 4.89 -7.01 -23.95
CA ASN A 135 5.70 -7.33 -25.11
C ASN A 135 7.07 -7.93 -24.76
N GLN A 136 7.68 -7.55 -23.62
CA GLN A 136 8.93 -8.16 -23.15
C GLN A 136 8.76 -9.63 -22.75
N TYR A 137 7.55 -10.01 -22.33
CA TYR A 137 7.20 -11.37 -21.94
C TYR A 137 6.39 -12.12 -23.01
N LEU A 138 6.42 -11.65 -24.26
CA LEU A 138 5.68 -12.28 -25.34
C LEU A 138 6.08 -13.75 -25.49
N GLY A 139 5.09 -14.64 -25.62
CA GLY A 139 5.30 -16.09 -25.70
C GLY A 139 5.28 -16.81 -24.36
N ARG A 140 5.67 -16.14 -23.25
CA ARG A 140 5.61 -16.69 -21.89
C ARG A 140 4.26 -16.41 -21.22
N PHE A 141 3.79 -15.18 -21.29
CA PHE A 141 2.53 -14.76 -20.67
C PHE A 141 1.53 -14.22 -21.71
N SER A 142 0.26 -14.56 -21.54
CA SER A 142 -0.85 -14.12 -22.40
C SER A 142 -1.81 -13.15 -21.70
N LEU A 143 -1.74 -13.05 -20.37
CA LEU A 143 -2.54 -12.14 -19.54
C LEU A 143 -1.62 -11.40 -18.56
N ILE A 144 -1.77 -10.08 -18.47
CA ILE A 144 -1.10 -9.25 -17.46
C ILE A 144 -2.14 -8.76 -16.46
N VAL A 145 -1.91 -8.97 -15.17
CA VAL A 145 -2.71 -8.44 -14.08
C VAL A 145 -1.84 -7.57 -13.19
N ALA A 146 -2.05 -6.26 -13.21
CA ALA A 146 -1.23 -5.29 -12.51
C ALA A 146 -1.96 -4.67 -11.32
N PHE A 147 -1.34 -4.66 -10.15
CA PHE A 147 -1.83 -3.98 -8.96
C PHE A 147 -0.98 -2.73 -8.72
N SER A 148 -1.63 -1.57 -8.64
CA SER A 148 -1.02 -0.28 -8.30
C SER A 148 -1.47 0.14 -6.89
N PRO A 149 -0.65 -0.14 -5.85
CA PRO A 149 -0.90 0.30 -4.49
C PRO A 149 -0.80 1.83 -4.37
N THR A 150 -1.92 2.52 -4.41
CA THR A 150 -2.03 3.98 -4.25
C THR A 150 -2.58 4.30 -2.86
N GLY A 151 -2.31 5.51 -2.34
CA GLY A 151 -2.87 5.94 -1.05
C GLY A 151 -4.37 6.17 -1.16
N TRP A 152 -4.75 7.37 -1.59
CA TRP A 152 -6.15 7.70 -1.89
C TRP A 152 -6.39 7.81 -3.39
N SER A 153 -7.43 7.15 -3.90
CA SER A 153 -7.84 7.26 -5.31
C SER A 153 -9.37 7.40 -5.46
N PHE A 154 -10.13 7.54 -4.37
CA PHE A 154 -11.59 7.65 -4.42
C PHE A 154 -12.05 9.07 -4.70
N GLY A 155 -12.23 9.43 -5.97
CA GLY A 155 -12.96 10.65 -6.34
C GLY A 155 -14.32 10.76 -5.60
N LYS A 156 -14.71 12.01 -5.26
CA LYS A 156 -15.93 12.34 -4.52
C LYS A 156 -17.15 11.54 -5.03
N GLY A 157 -17.86 10.88 -4.12
CA GLY A 157 -19.15 10.22 -4.40
C GLY A 157 -19.11 8.77 -4.91
N LYS A 158 -17.95 8.14 -5.05
CA LYS A 158 -17.87 6.71 -5.42
C LYS A 158 -17.79 5.82 -4.18
N LYS A 159 -18.53 4.70 -4.18
CA LYS A 159 -18.56 3.70 -3.09
C LYS A 159 -17.14 3.40 -2.57
N LYS A 160 -16.99 3.33 -1.25
CA LYS A 160 -15.79 2.84 -0.55
C LYS A 160 -15.52 1.40 -1.03
N GLY A 161 -14.67 1.24 -2.05
CA GLY A 161 -14.33 -0.05 -2.63
C GLY A 161 -12.96 -0.53 -2.17
N THR A 162 -12.66 -1.80 -2.37
CA THR A 162 -11.31 -2.38 -2.15
C THR A 162 -10.35 -2.11 -3.32
N GLY A 163 -10.82 -1.43 -4.36
CA GLY A 163 -9.99 -0.99 -5.49
C GLY A 163 -10.81 -0.55 -6.71
N ARG A 164 -10.13 -0.13 -7.76
CA ARG A 164 -10.70 0.16 -9.08
C ARG A 164 -10.08 -0.76 -10.11
N ARG A 165 -10.91 -1.45 -10.89
CA ARG A 165 -10.47 -2.33 -11.97
C ARG A 165 -10.64 -1.65 -13.32
N PHE A 166 -9.60 -1.69 -14.12
CA PHE A 166 -9.57 -1.25 -15.51
C PHE A 166 -9.07 -2.40 -16.38
N GLN A 167 -9.56 -2.51 -17.62
CA GLN A 167 -9.10 -3.56 -18.53
C GLN A 167 -9.00 -3.03 -19.96
N GLN A 168 -7.94 -3.44 -20.66
CA GLN A 168 -7.77 -3.21 -22.09
C GLN A 168 -7.19 -4.49 -22.72
N GLY A 169 -8.04 -5.23 -23.44
CA GLY A 169 -7.67 -6.53 -24.01
C GLY A 169 -7.21 -7.50 -22.91
N THR A 170 -5.99 -8.03 -23.06
CA THR A 170 -5.34 -8.98 -22.15
C THR A 170 -4.53 -8.31 -21.03
N ILE A 171 -4.83 -7.06 -20.71
CA ILE A 171 -4.20 -6.33 -19.62
C ILE A 171 -5.28 -5.86 -18.65
N ILE A 172 -5.19 -6.29 -17.41
CA ILE A 172 -6.04 -5.88 -16.29
C ILE A 172 -5.18 -5.05 -15.35
N ARG A 173 -5.69 -3.90 -14.92
CA ARG A 173 -5.04 -3.00 -13.97
C ARG A 173 -5.99 -2.70 -12.81
N TYR A 174 -5.53 -3.00 -11.61
CA TYR A 174 -6.16 -2.65 -10.36
C TYR A 174 -5.44 -1.46 -9.72
N GLU A 175 -6.18 -0.43 -9.34
CA GLU A 175 -5.72 0.57 -8.36
C GLU A 175 -6.25 0.14 -7.00
N VAL A 176 -5.35 -0.11 -6.04
CA VAL A 176 -5.72 -0.60 -4.72
C VAL A 176 -5.35 0.43 -3.65
N PRO A 177 -6.28 0.83 -2.76
CA PRO A 177 -6.07 1.90 -1.78
C PRO A 177 -5.26 1.39 -0.58
N TYR A 178 -3.98 1.13 -0.80
CA TYR A 178 -3.04 0.68 0.22
C TYR A 178 -2.26 1.88 0.77
N SER A 179 -2.82 2.49 1.82
CA SER A 179 -2.23 3.64 2.53
C SER A 179 -1.30 3.20 3.67
N GLU A 180 -0.29 4.02 3.93
CA GLU A 180 0.61 3.93 5.09
C GLU A 180 0.39 5.06 6.10
N HIS A 181 -0.49 6.02 5.76
CA HIS A 181 -0.96 7.05 6.66
C HIS A 181 -2.31 6.64 7.23
N CYS A 182 -2.61 7.13 8.43
CA CYS A 182 -3.90 6.91 9.08
C CYS A 182 -5.03 7.49 8.24
N SER A 183 -6.15 6.78 8.18
CA SER A 183 -7.41 7.36 7.69
C SER A 183 -7.91 8.43 8.65
N PHE A 184 -8.85 9.27 8.20
CA PHE A 184 -9.45 10.28 9.08
C PHE A 184 -10.11 9.66 10.32
N SER A 185 -10.78 8.52 10.15
CA SER A 185 -11.40 7.79 11.26
C SER A 185 -10.37 7.27 12.25
N GLU A 186 -9.25 6.74 11.75
CA GLU A 186 -8.14 6.25 12.58
C GLU A 186 -7.44 7.39 13.34
N LEU A 187 -7.24 8.55 12.70
CA LEU A 187 -6.71 9.75 13.36
C LEU A 187 -7.60 10.19 14.52
N ARG A 188 -8.93 10.27 14.31
CA ARG A 188 -9.88 10.64 15.37
C ARG A 188 -9.91 9.62 16.50
N GLU A 189 -9.92 8.33 16.18
CA GLU A 189 -9.87 7.27 17.20
C GLU A 189 -8.59 7.41 18.06
N PHE A 190 -7.45 7.64 17.41
CA PHE A 190 -6.16 7.82 18.08
C PHE A 190 -6.11 9.08 18.95
N VAL A 191 -6.55 10.23 18.44
CA VAL A 191 -6.61 11.48 19.22
C VAL A 191 -7.53 11.32 20.44
N LYS A 192 -8.70 10.68 20.27
CA LYS A 192 -9.62 10.39 21.37
C LYS A 192 -8.99 9.47 22.42
N PHE A 193 -8.23 8.47 21.98
CA PHE A 193 -7.54 7.53 22.86
C PHE A 193 -6.41 8.21 23.66
N ILE A 194 -5.61 9.05 23.01
CA ILE A 194 -4.49 9.75 23.65
C ILE A 194 -4.98 10.90 24.54
N SER A 195 -6.06 11.57 24.15
CA SER A 195 -6.63 12.75 24.82
C SER A 195 -5.56 13.79 25.22
N PRO A 196 -4.76 14.29 24.26
CA PRO A 196 -3.69 15.23 24.56
C PRO A 196 -4.23 16.61 24.96
N VAL A 197 -3.43 17.39 25.68
CA VAL A 197 -3.78 18.79 26.02
C VAL A 197 -3.70 19.68 24.78
N ASN A 198 -2.69 19.48 23.94
CA ASN A 198 -2.44 20.25 22.72
C ASN A 198 -2.15 19.32 21.54
N ILE A 199 -2.61 19.70 20.36
CA ILE A 199 -2.33 19.00 19.09
C ILE A 199 -1.60 19.97 18.17
N ILE A 200 -0.50 19.52 17.57
CA ILE A 200 0.25 20.26 16.56
C ILE A 200 0.23 19.44 15.27
N PRO A 201 -0.55 19.84 14.25
CA PRO A 201 -0.52 19.23 12.92
C PRO A 201 0.87 19.37 12.30
N SER A 202 1.40 18.31 11.69
CA SER A 202 2.74 18.33 11.05
C SER A 202 2.70 18.38 9.52
N VAL A 203 1.53 18.22 8.91
CA VAL A 203 1.34 18.21 7.44
C VAL A 203 0.12 19.04 7.07
N ASN A 204 0.17 19.77 5.94
CA ASN A 204 -0.91 20.66 5.47
C ASN A 204 -1.31 21.76 6.47
N ASN A 205 -0.36 22.25 7.25
CA ASN A 205 -0.55 23.24 8.32
C ASN A 205 -0.02 24.62 7.90
N ASP A 206 -0.28 25.04 6.66
CA ASP A 206 0.31 26.21 6.00
C ASP A 206 0.02 27.55 6.71
N GLY A 207 -0.85 27.57 7.71
CA GLY A 207 -1.09 28.70 8.62
C GLY A 207 -1.99 28.36 9.81
N PRO A 208 -2.16 29.29 10.77
CA PRO A 208 -2.95 29.08 11.99
C PRO A 208 -4.38 28.61 11.70
N ASP A 209 -5.08 29.27 10.77
CA ASP A 209 -6.46 28.90 10.42
C ASP A 209 -6.59 27.46 9.91
N SER A 210 -5.62 27.00 9.11
CA SER A 210 -5.59 25.63 8.60
C SER A 210 -5.33 24.61 9.71
N ALA A 211 -4.46 24.96 10.68
CA ALA A 211 -4.18 24.13 11.82
C ALA A 211 -5.39 24.03 12.76
N ASP A 212 -6.03 25.15 13.07
CA ASP A 212 -7.22 25.22 13.92
C ASP A 212 -8.40 24.48 13.30
N ALA A 213 -8.59 24.57 11.98
CA ALA A 213 -9.59 23.80 11.27
C ALA A 213 -9.33 22.29 11.36
N MET A 214 -8.08 21.83 11.18
CA MET A 214 -7.71 20.42 11.34
C MET A 214 -7.94 19.93 12.77
N ILE A 215 -7.53 20.70 13.77
CA ILE A 215 -7.73 20.37 15.19
C ILE A 215 -9.22 20.27 15.50
N SER A 216 -10.03 21.20 15.00
CA SER A 216 -11.49 21.18 15.16
C SER A 216 -12.11 19.91 14.59
N LEU A 217 -11.64 19.44 13.43
CA LEU A 217 -12.09 18.18 12.83
C LEU A 217 -11.69 16.95 13.66
N LEU A 218 -10.52 16.97 14.29
CA LEU A 218 -10.03 15.87 15.12
C LEU A 218 -10.76 15.77 16.47
N LEU A 219 -11.22 16.91 17.00
CA LEU A 219 -11.88 17.01 18.31
C LEU A 219 -13.42 16.96 18.24
N SER A 220 -14.02 17.23 17.08
CA SER A 220 -15.42 16.87 16.79
C SER A 220 -15.64 15.39 16.95
#